data_AF-A0AAV9CLP5-F1
#
_entry.id   AF-A0AAV9CLP5-F1
#
_cell.length_a   1.000
_cell.length_b   1.000
_cell.length_c   1.000
_cell.angle_alpha   90.00
_cell.angle_beta   90.00
_cell.angle_gamma   90.00
#
_symmetry.space_group_name_H-M   'P 1'
#
loop_
_entity.id
_entity.type
_entity.pdbx_description
1 polymer ?
#
loop_
_entity_poly.entity_id
_entity_poly.type
_entity_poly.pdbx_seq_one_letter_code
_entity_poly.pdbx_strand_id
1 'polypeptide(L)'
;MDSSEGGDFEFPEWEPMDEAELDAIEAMALSLSASKRSKNGSPTVDQESKPCRRLPGWSTPTDSRETPRWAFDADVDKTSPNNGPSNWVPSPCNVMNKLRYPLMKFGGRIFYSRTIDEVVRDTALLLEIIESGKLETGRVSLGFDIEWRPMFGRGEERKTAVMQICTSKSHCFVMHIFYSGIPPVLRSILEDDLTVKAGVFIHNDARRILKDYDVPVRGLEDLSSLANIKLGVCRNWSLASLVEQLAAMQLDKDRKIRTGNWETPCLSEKQLLYAATDAFASWIIHEYLSSLDDAINSEGAITSSGLESGYPPSAKSEVSANDCKSQ
;
A
#
# COMPACT_ATOMS: atom_id res chain seq x y z
N MET A 1 28.59 -35.57 -22.60
CA MET A 1 28.28 -35.80 -21.19
C MET A 1 29.01 -34.73 -20.42
N ASP A 2 28.33 -33.63 -20.13
CA ASP A 2 28.70 -32.77 -19.02
C ASP A 2 27.40 -32.20 -18.47
N SER A 3 27.08 -32.60 -17.25
CA SER A 3 25.84 -32.33 -16.55
C SER A 3 26.14 -31.21 -15.56
N SER A 4 25.70 -29.99 -15.88
CA SER A 4 25.68 -28.91 -14.90
C SER A 4 24.36 -28.98 -14.12
N GLU A 5 24.45 -29.46 -12.89
CA GLU A 5 23.39 -29.47 -11.90
C GLU A 5 22.92 -28.03 -11.62
N GLY A 6 21.66 -27.75 -11.96
CA GLY A 6 20.94 -26.59 -11.47
C GLY A 6 20.55 -26.86 -10.02
N GLY A 7 21.12 -26.10 -9.09
CA GLY A 7 20.65 -26.10 -7.71
C GLY A 7 19.27 -25.43 -7.66
N ASP A 8 18.23 -26.25 -7.49
CA ASP A 8 16.90 -25.77 -7.14
C ASP A 8 16.97 -25.13 -5.75
N PHE A 9 16.95 -23.80 -5.72
CA PHE A 9 16.82 -23.04 -4.49
C PHE A 9 15.33 -23.06 -4.10
N GLU A 10 14.94 -24.06 -3.30
CA GLU A 10 13.65 -24.08 -2.64
C GLU A 10 13.57 -22.89 -1.67
N PHE A 11 12.69 -21.94 -1.99
CA PHE A 11 12.29 -20.91 -1.04
C PHE A 11 11.42 -21.54 0.04
N PRO A 12 11.55 -21.12 1.31
CA PRO A 12 10.62 -21.55 2.35
C PRO A 12 9.20 -21.22 1.91
N GLU A 13 8.35 -22.23 1.96
CA GLU A 13 6.92 -22.11 1.75
C GLU A 13 6.42 -20.98 2.65
N TRP A 14 5.88 -19.93 2.05
CA TRP A 14 5.28 -18.84 2.80
C TRP A 14 4.06 -19.42 3.51
N GLU A 15 4.22 -19.73 4.80
CA GLU A 15 3.12 -20.03 5.70
C GLU A 15 2.53 -18.69 6.18
N PRO A 16 1.19 -18.54 6.16
CA PRO A 16 0.54 -17.40 6.78
C PRO A 16 0.99 -17.29 8.23
N MET A 17 1.33 -16.07 8.65
CA MET A 17 1.68 -15.78 10.03
C MET A 17 0.53 -16.23 10.95
N ASP A 18 0.83 -17.02 11.97
CA ASP A 18 -0.20 -17.47 12.91
C ASP A 18 -0.74 -16.29 13.75
N GLU A 19 -1.94 -16.46 14.31
CA GLU A 19 -2.60 -15.41 15.10
C GLU A 19 -1.74 -14.91 16.26
N ALA A 20 -0.87 -15.75 16.83
CA ALA A 20 0.01 -15.37 17.94
C ALA A 20 1.16 -14.47 17.48
N GLU A 21 1.70 -14.69 16.29
CA GLU A 21 2.71 -13.82 15.68
C GLU A 21 2.11 -12.47 15.25
N LEU A 22 0.86 -12.44 14.76
CA LEU A 22 0.13 -11.20 14.48
C LEU A 22 -0.16 -10.39 15.74
N ASP A 23 -0.63 -11.04 16.80
CA ASP A 23 -0.85 -10.42 18.11
C ASP A 23 0.45 -9.82 18.67
N ALA A 24 1.58 -10.50 18.48
CA ALA A 24 2.89 -10.00 18.92
C ALA A 24 3.31 -8.76 18.13
N ILE A 25 3.04 -8.72 16.82
CA ILE A 25 3.30 -7.55 15.98
C ILE A 25 2.38 -6.38 16.34
N GLU A 26 1.10 -6.63 16.59
CA GLU A 26 0.15 -5.61 17.02
C GLU A 26 0.53 -5.04 18.38
N ALA A 27 0.88 -5.88 19.35
CA ALA A 27 1.36 -5.46 20.66
C ALA A 27 2.63 -4.60 20.54
N MET A 28 3.56 -4.95 19.65
CA MET A 28 4.75 -4.15 19.37
C MET A 28 4.37 -2.80 18.72
N ALA A 29 3.47 -2.77 17.74
CA ALA A 29 3.01 -1.56 17.09
C ALA A 29 2.30 -0.59 18.06
N LEU A 30 1.45 -1.13 18.94
CA LEU A 30 0.78 -0.41 20.01
C LEU A 30 1.80 0.17 21.01
N SER A 31 2.83 -0.59 21.40
CA SER A 31 3.89 -0.12 22.30
C SER A 31 4.69 1.06 21.71
N LEU A 32 4.96 1.02 20.40
CA LEU A 32 5.66 2.09 19.68
C LEU A 32 4.80 3.35 19.53
N SER A 33 3.47 3.19 19.42
CA SER A 33 2.52 4.30 19.42
C SER A 33 2.38 4.97 20.80
N ALA A 34 2.42 4.19 21.87
CA ALA A 34 2.37 4.68 23.25
C ALA A 34 3.66 5.44 23.62
N SER A 35 4.82 4.96 23.15
CA SER A 35 6.11 5.62 23.36
C SER A 35 6.22 6.98 22.64
N LYS A 36 5.53 7.17 21.51
CA LYS A 36 5.39 8.48 20.85
C LYS A 36 4.51 9.45 21.64
N ARG A 37 3.51 8.94 22.37
CA ARG A 37 2.60 9.76 23.20
C ARG A 37 3.29 10.30 24.46
N SER A 38 4.30 9.60 24.98
CA SER A 38 5.06 10.02 26.17
C SER A 38 6.12 11.09 25.91
N LYS A 39 6.49 11.39 24.65
CA LYS A 39 7.54 12.36 24.32
C LYS A 39 7.05 13.79 24.07
N ASN A 40 5.74 14.03 24.09
CA ASN A 40 5.17 15.37 24.07
C ASN A 40 4.63 15.69 25.47
N GLY A 41 5.40 16.46 26.23
CA GLY A 41 4.99 16.97 27.53
C GLY A 41 3.68 17.76 27.44
N SER A 42 2.85 17.57 28.45
CA SER A 42 1.57 18.23 28.66
C SER A 42 1.67 19.76 28.62
N PRO A 43 0.70 20.48 28.04
CA PRO A 43 0.31 21.79 28.50
C PRO A 43 -0.93 21.68 29.39
N THR A 44 -0.92 22.47 30.45
CA THR A 44 -1.98 22.65 31.44
C THR A 44 -3.27 23.20 30.83
N VAL A 45 -4.39 22.81 31.47
CA VAL A 45 -5.78 23.16 31.21
C VAL A 45 -6.02 24.68 31.31
N ASP A 46 -6.65 25.28 30.30
CA ASP A 46 -7.89 26.08 30.47
C ASP A 46 -8.46 26.56 29.13
N GLN A 47 -9.80 26.64 29.10
CA GLN A 47 -10.71 27.31 28.17
C GLN A 47 -11.40 26.51 27.04
N GLU A 48 -12.67 26.21 27.36
CA GLU A 48 -13.89 26.38 26.57
C GLU A 48 -13.97 25.88 25.12
N SER A 49 -14.79 24.83 24.99
CA SER A 49 -15.45 24.32 23.80
C SER A 49 -16.14 25.39 22.93
N LYS A 50 -15.91 25.35 21.60
CA LYS A 50 -16.93 25.60 20.57
C LYS A 50 -16.48 25.09 19.17
N PRO A 51 -17.44 24.76 18.27
CA PRO A 51 -17.28 23.66 17.32
C PRO A 51 -16.86 24.04 15.89
N CYS A 52 -16.44 23.00 15.18
CA CYS A 52 -16.14 22.87 13.76
C CYS A 52 -17.00 23.79 12.85
N ARG A 53 -16.35 24.60 12.00
CA ARG A 53 -16.98 25.29 10.86
C ARG A 53 -16.24 25.00 9.55
N ARG A 54 -17.08 24.81 8.53
CA ARG A 54 -16.78 24.56 7.11
C ARG A 54 -15.92 25.64 6.47
N LEU A 55 -15.15 25.23 5.45
CA LEU A 55 -14.57 26.10 4.42
C LEU A 55 -15.66 26.89 3.67
N PRO A 56 -15.33 28.11 3.22
CA PRO A 56 -15.43 28.34 1.77
C PRO A 56 -14.32 29.26 1.21
N GLY A 57 -14.07 29.10 -0.10
CA GLY A 57 -14.10 30.25 -1.03
C GLY A 57 -12.80 30.99 -1.31
N TRP A 58 -12.35 30.84 -2.55
CA TRP A 58 -11.30 31.58 -3.27
C TRP A 58 -11.59 33.09 -3.43
N SER A 59 -10.56 33.94 -3.25
CA SER A 59 -10.32 35.15 -4.05
C SER A 59 -8.96 35.81 -3.73
N THR A 60 -8.16 36.05 -4.77
CA THR A 60 -6.97 36.94 -4.82
C THR A 60 -7.42 38.41 -4.85
N PRO A 61 -6.57 39.42 -4.51
CA PRO A 61 -5.65 40.03 -5.49
C PRO A 61 -4.35 40.74 -4.97
N THR A 62 -3.39 40.84 -5.90
CA THR A 62 -2.41 41.93 -6.19
C THR A 62 -1.34 42.42 -5.20
N ASP A 63 -0.08 42.18 -5.60
CA ASP A 63 1.02 43.12 -5.89
C ASP A 63 1.41 44.20 -4.86
N SER A 64 2.61 44.06 -4.29
CA SER A 64 3.70 45.05 -4.45
C SER A 64 5.00 44.60 -3.76
N ARG A 65 6.05 44.43 -4.58
CA ARG A 65 7.49 44.73 -4.40
C ARG A 65 8.00 45.00 -2.98
N GLU A 66 9.09 44.34 -2.59
CA GLU A 66 10.45 44.93 -2.54
C GLU A 66 11.49 43.95 -1.96
N THR A 67 12.63 43.85 -2.62
CA THR A 67 13.86 43.17 -2.19
C THR A 67 14.87 44.21 -1.72
N PRO A 68 15.84 43.85 -0.86
CA PRO A 68 17.17 44.45 -0.98
C PRO A 68 18.29 43.41 -1.07
N ARG A 69 19.10 43.59 -2.13
CA ARG A 69 20.50 43.14 -2.22
C ARG A 69 21.38 44.27 -1.68
N TRP A 70 22.40 43.94 -0.91
CA TRP A 70 23.63 44.72 -0.85
C TRP A 70 24.83 43.76 -0.85
N ALA A 71 25.84 44.14 -1.62
CA ALA A 71 27.13 43.48 -1.80
C ALA A 71 28.24 44.49 -1.45
N PHE A 72 29.49 44.01 -1.42
CA PHE A 72 30.78 44.69 -1.12
C PHE A 72 31.10 44.75 0.39
N ASP A 73 32.31 44.47 0.90
CA ASP A 73 33.66 44.32 0.32
C ASP A 73 34.59 43.51 1.27
N ALA A 74 35.82 43.24 0.80
CA ALA A 74 36.86 42.38 1.38
C ALA A 74 37.75 42.99 2.50
N ASP A 75 38.47 42.07 3.17
CA ASP A 75 39.72 42.14 3.96
C ASP A 75 39.83 42.97 5.25
N VAL A 76 40.25 42.31 6.36
CA VAL A 76 41.46 42.61 7.17
C VAL A 76 41.71 41.49 8.20
N ASP A 77 42.95 41.01 8.22
CA ASP A 77 43.60 40.10 9.17
C ASP A 77 43.93 40.77 10.53
N LYS A 78 43.77 40.05 11.66
CA LYS A 78 44.76 39.86 12.76
C LYS A 78 44.21 39.26 14.08
N THR A 79 44.87 38.17 14.48
CA THR A 79 45.33 37.76 15.84
C THR A 79 44.36 37.24 16.94
N SER A 80 44.34 35.91 17.08
CA SER A 80 44.68 35.06 18.28
C SER A 80 43.80 35.09 19.57
N PRO A 81 43.93 34.12 20.50
CA PRO A 81 43.22 32.83 20.48
C PRO A 81 42.42 32.58 21.78
N ASN A 82 41.38 31.74 21.75
CA ASN A 82 40.89 31.10 22.98
C ASN A 82 40.39 29.68 22.69
N ASN A 83 41.19 28.72 23.13
CA ASN A 83 40.86 27.31 23.26
C ASN A 83 39.89 27.13 24.44
N GLY A 84 38.66 26.71 24.17
CA GLY A 84 37.77 26.08 25.14
C GLY A 84 37.38 24.69 24.61
N PRO A 85 37.40 23.62 25.42
CA PRO A 85 37.05 22.30 24.93
C PRO A 85 35.55 22.27 24.64
N SER A 86 35.18 22.03 23.38
CA SER A 86 33.77 21.78 23.05
C SER A 86 33.39 20.41 23.60
N ASN A 87 32.70 20.39 24.74
CA ASN A 87 31.94 19.22 25.18
C ASN A 87 30.72 19.06 24.26
N TRP A 88 30.97 18.57 23.05
CA TRP A 88 29.92 17.97 22.22
C TRP A 88 29.52 16.66 22.88
N VAL A 89 28.46 16.70 23.69
CA VAL A 89 27.72 15.51 24.08
C VAL A 89 26.83 15.18 22.88
N PRO A 90 27.04 14.07 22.15
CA PRO A 90 26.10 13.67 21.13
C PRO A 90 24.76 13.43 21.83
N SER A 91 23.71 14.13 21.40
CA SER A 91 22.34 13.77 21.77
C SER A 91 22.16 12.27 21.57
N PRO A 92 21.53 11.52 22.50
CA PRO A 92 21.34 10.08 22.33
C PRO A 92 20.66 9.87 20.99
N CYS A 93 21.42 9.36 20.04
CA CYS A 93 20.88 8.92 18.77
C CYS A 93 19.80 7.92 19.13
N ASN A 94 18.57 8.26 18.80
CA ASN A 94 17.45 7.34 18.83
C ASN A 94 17.69 6.37 17.67
N VAL A 95 18.72 5.52 17.79
CA VAL A 95 18.92 4.33 17.00
C VAL A 95 17.80 3.40 17.46
N MET A 96 16.58 3.69 16.99
CA MET A 96 15.60 2.63 16.84
C MET A 96 16.32 1.62 15.98
N ASN A 97 16.65 0.46 16.56
CA ASN A 97 17.08 -0.70 15.82
C ASN A 97 16.03 -0.92 14.74
N LYS A 98 16.28 -0.39 13.54
CA LYS A 98 15.39 -0.62 12.41
C LYS A 98 15.56 -2.11 12.13
N LEU A 99 14.55 -2.90 12.49
CA LEU A 99 14.51 -4.32 12.22
C LEU A 99 14.93 -4.50 10.75
N ARG A 100 16.01 -5.25 10.52
CA ARG A 100 16.47 -5.56 9.17
C ARG A 100 15.73 -6.80 8.72
N TYR A 101 14.60 -6.56 8.07
CA TYR A 101 13.85 -7.63 7.42
C TYR A 101 14.60 -8.13 6.17
N PRO A 102 14.41 -9.39 5.76
CA PRO A 102 14.89 -9.87 4.47
C PRO A 102 14.27 -9.08 3.32
N LEU A 103 15.01 -8.96 2.21
CA LEU A 103 14.48 -8.34 1.00
C LEU A 103 13.47 -9.26 0.34
N MET A 104 12.26 -8.75 0.09
CA MET A 104 11.29 -9.41 -0.77
C MET A 104 11.80 -9.39 -2.20
N LYS A 105 11.67 -10.53 -2.89
CA LYS A 105 11.98 -10.70 -4.31
C LYS A 105 10.95 -11.62 -4.92
N PHE A 106 10.50 -11.29 -6.12
CA PHE A 106 9.74 -12.24 -6.90
C PHE A 106 10.64 -13.40 -7.33
N GLY A 107 10.25 -14.63 -6.96
CA GLY A 107 10.99 -15.86 -7.27
C GLY A 107 10.46 -16.64 -8.47
N GLY A 108 9.33 -16.22 -9.05
CA GLY A 108 8.69 -16.88 -10.18
C GLY A 108 9.27 -16.48 -11.54
N ARG A 109 8.56 -16.88 -12.60
CA ARG A 109 8.93 -16.57 -13.98
C ARG A 109 8.46 -15.16 -14.36
N ILE A 110 9.39 -14.34 -14.82
CA ILE A 110 9.12 -13.02 -15.39
C ILE A 110 8.92 -13.17 -16.91
N PHE A 111 7.71 -12.90 -17.39
CA PHE A 111 7.36 -12.82 -18.80
C PHE A 111 7.64 -11.40 -19.28
N TYR A 112 8.83 -11.19 -19.84
CA TYR A 112 9.27 -9.88 -20.30
C TYR A 112 8.99 -9.68 -21.79
N SER A 113 8.06 -8.78 -22.09
CA SER A 113 7.61 -8.45 -23.43
C SER A 113 8.05 -7.05 -23.85
N ARG A 114 8.72 -6.94 -25.01
CA ARG A 114 9.27 -5.67 -25.54
C ARG A 114 8.54 -5.18 -26.79
N THR A 115 8.09 -6.11 -27.62
CA THR A 115 7.45 -5.85 -28.90
C THR A 115 5.95 -6.05 -28.82
N ILE A 116 5.21 -5.51 -29.79
CA ILE A 116 3.75 -5.72 -29.88
C ILE A 116 3.39 -7.19 -29.96
N ASP A 117 4.12 -7.99 -30.76
CA ASP A 117 3.82 -9.41 -30.92
C ASP A 117 4.09 -10.22 -29.65
N GLU A 118 5.15 -9.88 -28.90
CA GLU A 118 5.42 -10.47 -27.58
C GLU A 118 4.30 -10.13 -26.61
N VAL A 119 3.90 -8.84 -26.51
CA VAL A 119 2.81 -8.43 -25.62
C VAL A 119 1.50 -9.12 -25.98
N VAL A 120 1.15 -9.25 -27.27
CA VAL A 120 -0.06 -9.97 -27.70
C VAL A 120 -0.01 -11.44 -27.29
N ARG A 121 1.13 -12.13 -27.46
CA ARG A 121 1.26 -13.54 -27.05
C ARG A 121 1.16 -13.71 -25.53
N ASP A 122 1.91 -12.91 -24.78
CA ASP A 122 1.95 -13.01 -23.32
C ASP A 122 0.62 -12.61 -22.69
N THR A 123 -0.10 -11.64 -23.29
CA THR A 123 -1.44 -11.25 -22.82
C THR A 123 -2.52 -12.26 -23.15
N ALA A 124 -2.36 -13.05 -24.22
CA ALA A 124 -3.23 -14.20 -24.48
C ALA A 124 -3.07 -15.29 -23.41
N LEU A 125 -1.82 -15.58 -23.01
CA LEU A 125 -1.55 -16.49 -21.90
C LEU A 125 -2.10 -15.95 -20.57
N LEU A 126 -1.91 -14.66 -20.30
CA LEU A 126 -2.47 -14.00 -19.12
C LEU A 126 -4.01 -14.12 -19.09
N LEU A 127 -4.67 -13.93 -20.22
CA LEU A 127 -6.13 -14.08 -20.32
C LEU A 127 -6.56 -15.52 -20.00
N GLU A 128 -5.85 -16.53 -20.52
CA GLU A 128 -6.13 -17.94 -20.22
C GLU A 128 -6.01 -18.25 -18.71
N ILE A 129 -4.98 -17.71 -18.06
CA ILE A 129 -4.80 -17.83 -16.60
C ILE A 129 -5.97 -17.17 -15.85
N ILE A 130 -6.38 -15.97 -16.26
CA ILE A 130 -7.49 -15.24 -15.63
C ILE A 130 -8.81 -15.99 -15.79
N GLU A 131 -9.14 -16.43 -17.00
CA GLU A 131 -10.40 -17.13 -17.26
C GLU A 131 -10.46 -18.48 -16.53
N SER A 132 -9.35 -19.19 -16.44
CA SER A 132 -9.25 -20.42 -15.65
C SER A 132 -9.48 -20.14 -14.15
N GLY A 133 -8.84 -19.11 -13.60
CA GLY A 133 -9.05 -18.73 -12.20
C GLY A 133 -10.48 -18.29 -11.92
N LYS A 134 -11.11 -17.53 -12.83
CA LYS A 134 -12.52 -17.11 -12.68
C LYS A 134 -13.48 -18.29 -12.66
N LEU A 135 -13.18 -19.37 -13.40
CA LEU A 135 -14.00 -20.57 -13.38
C LEU A 135 -13.96 -21.27 -12.00
N GLU A 136 -12.84 -21.18 -11.30
CA GLU A 136 -12.64 -21.81 -9.99
C GLU A 136 -13.22 -20.99 -8.84
N THR A 137 -12.99 -19.68 -8.82
CA THR A 137 -13.29 -18.80 -7.66
C THR A 137 -14.32 -17.71 -7.95
N GLY A 138 -14.78 -17.57 -9.20
CA GLY A 138 -15.70 -16.52 -9.65
C GLY A 138 -15.06 -15.14 -9.85
N ARG A 139 -13.88 -14.90 -9.28
CA ARG A 139 -13.12 -13.65 -9.39
C ARG A 139 -11.63 -13.92 -9.27
N VAL A 140 -10.81 -13.18 -10.00
CA VAL A 140 -9.34 -13.30 -9.94
C VAL A 140 -8.73 -11.98 -9.51
N SER A 141 -7.74 -12.05 -8.63
CA SER A 141 -6.91 -10.93 -8.20
C SER A 141 -5.59 -10.87 -8.95
N LEU A 142 -5.18 -9.66 -9.32
CA LEU A 142 -3.90 -9.39 -9.96
C LEU A 142 -3.17 -8.29 -9.20
N GLY A 143 -1.89 -8.48 -8.95
CA GLY A 143 -1.01 -7.38 -8.55
C GLY A 143 -0.70 -6.51 -9.76
N PHE A 144 -0.94 -5.20 -9.65
CA PHE A 144 -0.78 -4.27 -10.76
C PHE A 144 0.13 -3.12 -10.36
N ASP A 145 1.06 -2.77 -11.25
CA ASP A 145 1.90 -1.59 -11.11
C ASP A 145 2.30 -1.04 -12.49
N ILE A 146 2.81 0.19 -12.53
CA ILE A 146 3.30 0.85 -13.74
C ILE A 146 4.55 1.71 -13.50
N GLU A 147 5.39 1.82 -14.53
CA GLU A 147 6.64 2.57 -14.44
C GLU A 147 6.86 3.51 -15.63
N TRP A 148 7.47 4.67 -15.38
CA TRP A 148 7.77 5.68 -16.40
C TRP A 148 9.08 6.42 -16.10
N ARG A 149 9.72 6.95 -17.16
CA ARG A 149 10.93 7.74 -16.99
C ARG A 149 10.59 9.07 -16.28
N PRO A 150 11.20 9.37 -15.12
CA PRO A 150 10.95 10.63 -14.44
C PRO A 150 11.58 11.80 -15.19
N MET A 151 10.97 12.97 -15.05
CA MET A 151 11.56 14.23 -15.51
C MET A 151 11.88 15.14 -14.33
N PHE A 152 13.09 15.69 -14.30
CA PHE A 152 13.58 16.52 -13.20
C PHE A 152 13.58 18.02 -13.54
N GLY A 153 12.87 18.43 -14.60
CA GLY A 153 12.83 19.82 -15.09
C GLY A 153 11.46 20.20 -15.66
N ARG A 154 11.34 21.45 -16.15
CA ARG A 154 10.12 21.93 -16.82
C ARG A 154 9.98 21.23 -18.17
N GLY A 155 8.88 20.50 -18.35
CA GLY A 155 8.55 19.80 -19.58
C GLY A 155 7.28 18.96 -19.41
N GLU A 156 6.83 18.35 -20.50
CA GLU A 156 5.67 17.45 -20.52
C GLU A 156 5.99 16.09 -19.91
N GLU A 157 5.18 15.65 -18.94
CA GLU A 157 5.35 14.33 -18.31
C GLU A 157 5.48 13.21 -19.35
N ARG A 158 6.44 12.31 -19.13
CA ARG A 158 6.64 11.14 -19.99
C ARG A 158 5.53 10.14 -19.79
N LYS A 159 5.08 9.50 -20.86
CA LYS A 159 4.05 8.45 -20.80
C LYS A 159 4.50 7.27 -19.94
N THR A 160 3.55 6.54 -19.37
CA THR A 160 3.80 5.23 -18.79
C THR A 160 4.51 4.33 -19.78
N ALA A 161 5.61 3.71 -19.36
CA ALA A 161 6.49 2.97 -20.26
C ALA A 161 6.38 1.45 -20.10
N VAL A 162 6.21 1.00 -18.85
CA VAL A 162 6.14 -0.42 -18.48
C VAL A 162 4.89 -0.63 -17.63
N MET A 163 4.20 -1.74 -17.87
CA MET A 163 3.08 -2.22 -17.05
C MET A 163 3.44 -3.59 -16.50
N GLN A 164 3.16 -3.81 -15.21
CA GLN A 164 3.38 -5.08 -14.55
C GLN A 164 2.06 -5.69 -14.09
N ILE A 165 1.90 -6.99 -14.33
CA ILE A 165 0.74 -7.76 -13.88
C ILE A 165 1.24 -9.08 -13.28
N CYS A 166 1.08 -9.25 -11.98
CA CYS A 166 1.37 -10.49 -11.29
C CYS A 166 0.08 -11.25 -11.03
N THR A 167 0.03 -12.52 -11.42
CA THR A 167 -1.14 -13.39 -11.25
C THR A 167 -1.00 -14.36 -10.09
N SER A 168 0.23 -14.66 -9.68
CA SER A 168 0.53 -15.68 -8.68
C SER A 168 1.99 -15.61 -8.22
N LYS A 169 2.36 -16.46 -7.26
CA LYS A 169 3.76 -16.71 -6.86
C LYS A 169 4.67 -17.14 -8.02
N SER A 170 4.10 -17.66 -9.13
CA SER A 170 4.87 -18.25 -10.23
C SER A 170 4.92 -17.41 -11.50
N HIS A 171 4.00 -16.46 -11.71
CA HIS A 171 3.87 -15.72 -12.97
C HIS A 171 3.75 -14.21 -12.74
N CYS A 172 4.68 -13.46 -13.33
CA CYS A 172 4.59 -12.00 -13.44
C CYS A 172 4.91 -11.54 -14.86
N PHE A 173 4.03 -10.74 -15.44
CA PHE A 173 4.16 -10.18 -16.77
C PHE A 173 4.68 -8.75 -16.67
N VAL A 174 5.78 -8.46 -17.37
CA VAL A 174 6.40 -7.13 -17.43
C VAL A 174 6.42 -6.70 -18.89
N MET A 175 5.56 -5.75 -19.25
CA MET A 175 5.26 -5.41 -20.64
C MET A 175 5.67 -3.97 -20.95
N HIS A 176 6.49 -3.77 -21.98
CA HIS A 176 6.78 -2.44 -22.52
C HIS A 176 5.62 -1.91 -23.36
N ILE A 177 4.66 -1.28 -22.70
CA ILE A 177 3.54 -0.60 -23.36
C ILE A 177 3.97 0.68 -24.09
N PHE A 178 5.15 1.24 -23.77
CA PHE A 178 5.71 2.37 -24.51
C PHE A 178 5.89 2.07 -26.01
N TYR A 179 6.32 0.85 -26.34
CA TYR A 179 6.61 0.44 -27.72
C TYR A 179 5.45 -0.34 -28.35
N SER A 180 4.75 -1.16 -27.55
CA SER A 180 3.66 -2.00 -28.03
C SER A 180 2.30 -1.28 -28.06
N GLY A 181 2.17 -0.16 -27.35
CA GLY A 181 0.85 0.38 -27.01
C GLY A 181 0.11 -0.55 -26.06
N ILE A 182 -1.23 -0.51 -26.11
CA ILE A 182 -2.10 -1.45 -25.39
C ILE A 182 -2.89 -2.24 -26.43
N PRO A 183 -2.50 -3.48 -26.75
CA PRO A 183 -3.24 -4.32 -27.68
C PRO A 183 -4.65 -4.65 -27.18
N PRO A 184 -5.59 -5.04 -28.07
CA PRO A 184 -6.98 -5.32 -27.70
C PRO A 184 -7.16 -6.33 -26.58
N VAL A 185 -6.34 -7.40 -26.54
CA VAL A 185 -6.40 -8.44 -25.49
C VAL A 185 -6.02 -7.87 -24.12
N LEU A 186 -4.96 -7.05 -24.06
CA LEU A 186 -4.58 -6.35 -22.83
C LEU A 186 -5.67 -5.37 -22.41
N ARG A 187 -6.23 -4.62 -23.37
CA ARG A 187 -7.36 -3.71 -23.11
C ARG A 187 -8.54 -4.45 -22.49
N SER A 188 -8.94 -5.61 -23.00
CA SER A 188 -10.07 -6.36 -22.42
C SER A 188 -9.81 -6.81 -20.99
N ILE A 189 -8.57 -7.17 -20.64
CA ILE A 189 -8.20 -7.50 -19.25
C ILE A 189 -8.29 -6.27 -18.34
N LEU A 190 -7.79 -5.12 -18.82
CA LEU A 190 -7.80 -3.87 -18.05
C LEU A 190 -9.22 -3.34 -17.81
N GLU A 191 -10.10 -3.47 -18.80
CA GLU A 191 -11.49 -2.99 -18.75
C GLU A 191 -12.45 -3.93 -18.00
N ASP A 192 -12.03 -5.15 -17.68
CA ASP A 192 -12.86 -6.14 -16.99
C ASP A 192 -13.02 -5.84 -15.49
N ASP A 193 -14.26 -5.64 -15.05
CA ASP A 193 -14.64 -5.37 -13.66
C ASP A 193 -14.53 -6.61 -12.75
N LEU A 194 -14.54 -7.82 -13.32
CA LEU A 194 -14.43 -9.09 -12.57
C LEU A 194 -12.97 -9.49 -12.29
N THR A 195 -12.02 -8.81 -12.90
CA THR A 195 -10.59 -9.02 -12.63
C THR A 195 -10.09 -7.90 -11.73
N VAL A 196 -9.73 -8.22 -10.48
CA VAL A 196 -9.20 -7.22 -9.53
C VAL A 196 -7.81 -6.79 -9.95
N LYS A 197 -7.53 -5.49 -9.92
CA LYS A 197 -6.19 -4.92 -10.03
C LYS A 197 -5.86 -4.28 -8.69
N ALA A 198 -5.02 -4.95 -7.92
CA ALA A 198 -4.63 -4.55 -6.58
C ALA A 198 -3.29 -3.82 -6.60
N GLY A 199 -3.22 -2.72 -5.86
CA GLY A 199 -2.01 -1.92 -5.69
C GLY A 199 -2.22 -0.79 -4.67
N VAL A 200 -1.18 -0.04 -4.37
CA VAL A 200 -1.25 1.13 -3.47
C VAL A 200 -1.33 2.41 -4.29
N PHE A 201 -2.34 3.26 -4.01
CA PHE A 201 -2.69 4.42 -4.84
C PHE A 201 -3.06 4.06 -6.29
N ILE A 202 -3.59 2.86 -6.49
CA ILE A 202 -3.88 2.25 -7.80
C ILE A 202 -4.77 3.10 -8.71
N HIS A 203 -5.64 3.93 -8.12
CA HIS A 203 -6.49 4.87 -8.87
C HIS A 203 -5.68 5.93 -9.62
N ASN A 204 -4.50 6.30 -9.14
CA ASN A 204 -3.60 7.21 -9.84
C ASN A 204 -3.00 6.54 -11.08
N ASP A 205 -2.66 5.25 -10.97
CA ASP A 205 -2.11 4.47 -12.09
C ASP A 205 -3.16 4.29 -13.18
N ALA A 206 -4.38 3.93 -12.79
CA ALA A 206 -5.51 3.85 -13.72
C ALA A 206 -5.78 5.19 -14.42
N ARG A 207 -5.75 6.32 -13.70
CA ARG A 207 -5.90 7.65 -14.29
C ARG A 207 -4.77 7.96 -15.27
N ARG A 208 -3.55 7.52 -14.97
CA ARG A 208 -2.39 7.72 -15.85
C ARG A 208 -2.50 6.90 -17.12
N ILE A 209 -2.89 5.63 -17.03
CA ILE A 209 -3.15 4.77 -18.19
C ILE A 209 -4.27 5.36 -19.07
N LEU A 210 -5.35 5.85 -18.47
CA LEU A 210 -6.40 6.54 -19.21
C LEU A 210 -5.88 7.77 -19.95
N LYS A 211 -5.08 8.61 -19.28
CA LYS A 211 -4.48 9.81 -19.89
C LYS A 211 -3.52 9.46 -21.04
N ASP A 212 -2.67 8.46 -20.85
CA ASP A 212 -1.55 8.19 -21.75
C ASP A 212 -1.94 7.32 -22.96
N TYR A 213 -2.94 6.45 -22.78
CA TYR A 213 -3.34 5.41 -23.73
C TYR A 213 -4.84 5.37 -24.06
N ASP A 214 -5.67 6.21 -23.43
CA ASP A 214 -7.13 6.21 -23.61
C ASP A 214 -7.75 4.83 -23.32
N VAL A 215 -7.30 4.21 -22.23
CA VAL A 215 -7.80 2.92 -21.74
C VAL A 215 -8.26 3.06 -20.29
N PRO A 216 -9.55 2.83 -20.00
CA PRO A 216 -10.02 2.76 -18.62
C PRO A 216 -9.57 1.45 -17.98
N VAL A 217 -8.92 1.55 -16.81
CA VAL A 217 -8.62 0.37 -15.97
C VAL A 217 -9.71 0.26 -14.90
N ARG A 218 -10.36 -0.90 -14.84
CA ARG A 218 -11.44 -1.18 -13.88
C ARG A 218 -11.13 -2.36 -12.98
N GLY A 219 -12.03 -2.63 -12.03
CA GLY A 219 -11.80 -3.64 -10.99
C GLY A 219 -10.70 -3.26 -10.01
N LEU A 220 -10.51 -1.98 -9.71
CA LEU A 220 -9.41 -1.50 -8.86
C LEU A 220 -9.69 -1.75 -7.38
N GLU A 221 -8.70 -2.29 -6.65
CA GLU A 221 -8.73 -2.37 -5.19
C GLU A 221 -7.47 -1.74 -4.59
N ASP A 222 -7.67 -0.65 -3.85
CA ASP A 222 -6.58 0.07 -3.21
C ASP A 222 -6.19 -0.62 -1.89
N LEU A 223 -4.94 -1.10 -1.82
CA LEU A 223 -4.45 -1.88 -0.69
C LEU A 223 -4.38 -1.07 0.61
N SER A 224 -4.16 0.25 0.55
CA SER A 224 -4.18 1.08 1.76
C SER A 224 -5.59 1.15 2.35
N SER A 225 -6.59 1.24 1.49
CA SER A 225 -8.00 1.27 1.88
C SER A 225 -8.46 -0.09 2.40
N LEU A 226 -8.10 -1.17 1.69
CA LEU A 226 -8.40 -2.54 2.10
C LEU A 226 -7.75 -2.87 3.46
N ALA A 227 -6.47 -2.52 3.66
CA ALA A 227 -5.78 -2.76 4.92
C ALA A 227 -6.44 -2.01 6.10
N ASN A 228 -6.92 -0.78 5.89
CA ASN A 228 -7.63 -0.03 6.93
C ASN A 228 -8.94 -0.72 7.35
N ILE A 229 -9.68 -1.28 6.39
CA ILE A 229 -10.92 -2.03 6.66
C ILE A 229 -10.61 -3.33 7.41
N LYS A 230 -9.68 -4.13 6.89
CA LYS A 230 -9.34 -5.45 7.43
C LYS A 230 -8.66 -5.39 8.79
N LEU A 231 -7.78 -4.41 9.01
CA LEU A 231 -7.02 -4.27 10.26
C LEU A 231 -7.69 -3.32 11.27
N GLY A 232 -8.82 -2.70 10.95
CA GLY A 232 -9.50 -1.76 11.86
C GLY A 232 -8.71 -0.49 12.19
N VAL A 233 -7.84 -0.04 11.27
CA VAL A 233 -6.96 1.13 11.47
C VAL A 233 -7.27 2.25 10.47
N CYS A 234 -6.80 3.47 10.75
CA CYS A 234 -6.92 4.60 9.84
C CYS A 234 -5.53 5.18 9.55
N ARG A 235 -4.85 4.65 8.53
CA ARG A 235 -3.48 5.06 8.16
C ARG A 235 -3.35 5.18 6.64
N ASN A 236 -2.40 5.99 6.21
CA ASN A 236 -1.96 6.03 4.81
C ASN A 236 -0.82 5.03 4.65
N TRP A 237 -1.12 3.88 4.06
CA TRP A 237 -0.15 2.83 3.85
C TRP A 237 0.61 3.04 2.54
N SER A 238 1.92 2.82 2.58
CA SER A 238 2.72 2.54 1.39
C SER A 238 2.83 1.03 1.17
N LEU A 239 3.10 0.58 -0.05
CA LEU A 239 3.32 -0.83 -0.33
C LEU A 239 4.44 -1.39 0.54
N ALA A 240 5.56 -0.68 0.65
CA ALA A 240 6.67 -1.09 1.50
C ALA A 240 6.30 -1.18 2.99
N SER A 241 5.45 -0.29 3.51
CA SER A 241 5.01 -0.41 4.91
C SER A 241 4.02 -1.56 5.14
N LEU A 242 3.20 -1.92 4.14
CA LEU A 242 2.35 -3.10 4.21
C LEU A 242 3.20 -4.38 4.20
N VAL A 243 4.18 -4.45 3.30
CA VAL A 243 5.13 -5.58 3.23
C VAL A 243 5.94 -5.70 4.54
N GLU A 244 6.42 -4.59 5.09
CA GLU A 244 7.13 -4.58 6.38
C GLU A 244 6.23 -5.06 7.52
N GLN A 245 4.96 -4.67 7.56
CA GLN A 245 4.06 -5.02 8.66
C GLN A 245 3.46 -6.43 8.54
N LEU A 246 3.03 -6.82 7.34
CA LEU A 246 2.23 -8.04 7.14
C LEU A 246 3.05 -9.24 6.68
N ALA A 247 4.21 -9.01 6.07
CA ALA A 247 5.08 -10.09 5.59
C ALA A 247 6.43 -10.15 6.32
N ALA A 248 6.72 -9.22 7.24
CA ALA A 248 8.03 -9.09 7.87
C ALA A 248 9.18 -9.10 6.84
N MET A 249 8.97 -8.48 5.68
CA MET A 249 9.96 -8.31 4.61
C MET A 249 10.15 -6.82 4.30
N GLN A 250 11.16 -6.47 3.49
CA GLN A 250 11.31 -5.12 2.97
C GLN A 250 11.46 -5.12 1.46
N LEU A 251 10.83 -4.14 0.80
CA LEU A 251 11.08 -3.85 -0.61
C LEU A 251 12.38 -3.08 -0.78
N ASP A 252 13.10 -3.37 -1.87
CA ASP A 252 14.27 -2.59 -2.25
C ASP A 252 13.82 -1.19 -2.67
N LYS A 253 14.43 -0.18 -2.07
CA LYS A 253 14.12 1.24 -2.33
C LYS A 253 15.25 1.91 -3.11
N ASP A 254 16.03 1.15 -3.90
CA ASP A 254 17.09 1.71 -4.74
C ASP A 254 16.54 2.77 -5.69
N ARG A 255 16.80 4.03 -5.33
CA ARG A 255 16.36 5.21 -6.06
C ARG A 255 16.86 5.18 -7.50
N LYS A 256 18.02 4.59 -7.79
CA LYS A 256 18.57 4.53 -9.16
C LYS A 256 17.71 3.67 -10.08
N ILE A 257 17.11 2.61 -9.54
CA ILE A 257 16.20 1.74 -10.29
C ILE A 257 14.83 2.39 -10.40
N ARG A 258 14.22 2.76 -9.28
CA ARG A 258 12.86 3.35 -9.23
C ARG A 258 12.73 4.64 -10.04
N THR A 259 13.79 5.46 -10.07
CA THR A 259 13.83 6.70 -10.87
C THR A 259 14.70 6.57 -12.13
N GLY A 260 14.91 5.34 -12.58
CA GLY A 260 15.68 5.00 -13.77
C GLY A 260 14.97 5.33 -15.08
N ASN A 261 15.64 5.05 -16.20
CA ASN A 261 15.03 5.17 -17.51
C ASN A 261 14.24 3.88 -17.84
N TRP A 262 12.93 3.92 -17.66
CA TRP A 262 12.00 2.83 -18.00
C TRP A 262 11.62 2.76 -19.49
N GLU A 263 12.08 3.72 -20.29
CA GLU A 263 11.88 3.77 -21.75
C GLU A 263 13.10 3.24 -22.50
N THR A 264 14.01 2.57 -21.82
CA THR A 264 15.12 1.88 -22.51
C THR A 264 14.56 0.71 -23.33
N PRO A 265 15.08 0.43 -24.54
CA PRO A 265 14.62 -0.70 -25.35
C PRO A 265 14.76 -2.07 -24.66
N CYS A 266 15.72 -2.16 -23.74
CA CYS A 266 15.96 -3.34 -22.92
C CYS A 266 16.13 -2.92 -21.46
N LEU A 267 15.21 -3.34 -20.58
CA LEU A 267 15.38 -3.21 -19.14
C LEU A 267 16.53 -4.10 -18.66
N SER A 268 17.24 -3.59 -17.66
CA SER A 268 18.21 -4.40 -16.92
C SER A 268 17.52 -5.46 -16.08
N GLU A 269 18.23 -6.54 -15.74
CA GLU A 269 17.74 -7.58 -14.83
C GLU A 269 17.24 -6.99 -13.50
N LYS A 270 17.93 -5.98 -12.97
CA LYS A 270 17.51 -5.28 -11.74
C LYS A 270 16.20 -4.54 -11.89
N GLN A 271 15.95 -3.90 -13.04
CA GLN A 271 14.67 -3.25 -13.34
C GLN A 271 13.55 -4.27 -13.49
N LEU A 272 13.80 -5.38 -14.19
CA LEU A 272 12.83 -6.46 -14.34
C LEU A 272 12.45 -7.06 -12.99
N LEU A 273 13.44 -7.38 -12.16
CA LEU A 273 13.20 -7.94 -10.83
C LEU A 273 12.48 -6.95 -9.92
N TYR A 274 12.86 -5.67 -9.93
CA TYR A 274 12.17 -4.62 -9.19
C TYR A 274 10.69 -4.54 -9.58
N ALA A 275 10.43 -4.39 -10.88
CA ALA A 275 9.09 -4.23 -11.43
C ALA A 275 8.20 -5.46 -11.14
N ALA A 276 8.75 -6.67 -11.30
CA ALA A 276 8.03 -7.89 -10.97
C ALA A 276 7.78 -8.03 -9.46
N THR A 277 8.71 -7.58 -8.62
CA THR A 277 8.58 -7.65 -7.17
C THR A 277 7.52 -6.68 -6.64
N ASP A 278 7.41 -5.47 -7.17
CA ASP A 278 6.37 -4.51 -6.74
C ASP A 278 4.95 -4.99 -7.11
N ALA A 279 4.77 -5.57 -8.30
CA ALA A 279 3.51 -6.21 -8.67
C ALA A 279 3.21 -7.46 -7.82
N PHE A 280 4.22 -8.32 -7.59
CA PHE A 280 4.08 -9.49 -6.72
C PHE A 280 3.71 -9.11 -5.28
N ALA A 281 4.36 -8.08 -4.72
CA ALA A 281 4.08 -7.57 -3.40
C ALA A 281 2.62 -7.09 -3.30
N SER A 282 2.13 -6.40 -4.33
CA SER A 282 0.73 -5.97 -4.38
C SER A 282 -0.23 -7.15 -4.41
N TRP A 283 0.06 -8.18 -5.21
CA TRP A 283 -0.75 -9.40 -5.28
C TRP A 283 -0.76 -10.16 -3.95
N ILE A 284 0.39 -10.49 -3.37
CA ILE A 284 0.44 -11.31 -2.15
C ILE A 284 -0.18 -10.60 -0.93
N ILE A 285 -0.02 -9.26 -0.84
CA ILE A 285 -0.66 -8.47 0.21
C ILE A 285 -2.17 -8.43 0.01
N HIS A 286 -2.66 -8.36 -1.24
CA HIS A 286 -4.09 -8.48 -1.54
C HIS A 286 -4.65 -9.83 -1.09
N GLU A 287 -3.98 -10.93 -1.44
CA GLU A 287 -4.40 -12.28 -1.06
C GLU A 287 -4.47 -12.43 0.46
N TYR A 288 -3.43 -11.98 1.17
CA TYR A 288 -3.40 -12.03 2.62
C TYR A 288 -4.54 -11.20 3.24
N LEU A 289 -4.71 -9.93 2.84
CA LEU A 289 -5.80 -9.09 3.35
C LEU A 289 -7.18 -9.65 3.02
N SER A 290 -7.35 -10.27 1.85
CA SER A 290 -8.61 -10.86 1.42
C SER A 290 -8.98 -12.12 2.21
N SER A 291 -8.00 -12.81 2.79
CA SER A 291 -8.24 -13.94 3.69
C SER A 291 -8.65 -13.54 5.11
N LEU A 292 -8.48 -12.26 5.49
CA LEU A 292 -8.89 -11.77 6.80
C LEU A 292 -10.37 -11.41 6.83
N ASP A 293 -11.00 -11.59 7.99
CA ASP A 293 -12.32 -11.03 8.26
C ASP A 293 -12.25 -9.51 8.43
N ASP A 294 -13.37 -8.81 8.19
CA ASP A 294 -13.44 -7.38 8.45
C ASP A 294 -13.41 -7.11 9.96
N ALA A 295 -12.51 -6.24 10.42
CA ALA A 295 -12.38 -5.89 11.84
C ALA A 295 -13.66 -5.34 12.49
N ILE A 296 -14.62 -4.85 11.70
CA ILE A 296 -15.89 -4.30 12.19
C ILE A 296 -16.87 -5.42 12.62
N ASN A 297 -16.68 -6.65 12.15
CA ASN A 297 -17.56 -7.78 12.49
C ASN A 297 -17.16 -8.49 13.80
N SER A 298 -15.97 -8.26 14.34
CA SER A 298 -15.48 -8.92 15.56
C SER A 298 -15.97 -8.27 16.87
N GLU A 299 -16.30 -6.97 16.87
CA GLU A 299 -16.84 -6.29 18.06
C GLU A 299 -18.35 -6.55 18.32
N GLY A 300 -19.06 -7.19 17.39
CA GLY A 300 -20.50 -7.50 17.50
C GLY A 300 -20.84 -8.85 18.16
N ALA A 301 -19.86 -9.73 18.38
CA ALA A 301 -20.10 -11.11 18.82
C ALA A 301 -20.11 -11.32 20.34
N ILE A 302 -19.86 -10.29 21.16
CA ILE A 302 -19.81 -10.38 22.62
C ILE A 302 -20.93 -9.55 23.27
N THR A 303 -22.21 -9.85 23.01
CA THR A 303 -23.33 -9.49 23.93
C THR A 303 -24.58 -10.34 23.64
N SER A 304 -24.52 -11.66 23.79
CA SER A 304 -25.75 -12.46 23.97
C SER A 304 -25.51 -13.75 24.75
N SER A 305 -24.86 -13.68 25.90
CA SER A 305 -25.04 -14.72 26.93
C SER A 305 -24.84 -14.14 28.32
N GLY A 306 -25.89 -14.21 29.14
CA GLY A 306 -25.78 -14.08 30.60
C GLY A 306 -26.29 -12.77 31.20
N LEU A 307 -27.62 -12.63 31.30
CA LEU A 307 -28.21 -12.10 32.53
C LEU A 307 -29.54 -12.80 32.81
N GLU A 308 -29.46 -13.92 33.53
CA GLU A 308 -30.60 -14.48 34.26
C GLU A 308 -31.08 -13.46 35.29
N SER A 309 -32.29 -12.94 35.11
CA SER A 309 -33.01 -12.25 36.18
C SER A 309 -33.74 -13.28 37.04
N GLY A 310 -33.16 -13.61 38.19
CA GLY A 310 -33.82 -14.38 39.25
C GLY A 310 -34.40 -13.46 40.33
N TYR A 311 -35.69 -13.63 40.66
CA TYR A 311 -36.35 -13.60 41.99
C TYR A 311 -37.89 -13.40 41.86
N PRO A 312 -38.74 -13.84 42.82
CA PRO A 312 -39.68 -14.97 42.66
C PRO A 312 -41.17 -14.58 42.83
N PRO A 313 -42.15 -15.52 42.78
CA PRO A 313 -43.58 -15.20 42.77
C PRO A 313 -44.27 -15.33 44.15
N SER A 314 -45.19 -14.40 44.45
CA SER A 314 -46.52 -14.54 45.13
C SER A 314 -46.93 -13.13 45.64
N ALA A 315 -48.20 -12.72 45.77
CA ALA A 315 -49.39 -13.45 46.13
C ALA A 315 -50.68 -12.79 45.59
N LYS A 316 -51.74 -13.58 45.63
CA LYS A 316 -53.13 -13.30 45.21
C LYS A 316 -53.77 -12.16 46.01
N SER A 317 -54.66 -11.41 45.37
CA SER A 317 -55.95 -11.04 45.96
C SER A 317 -57.02 -11.03 44.88
N GLU A 318 -58.06 -11.82 45.11
CA GLU A 318 -59.32 -11.86 44.37
C GLU A 318 -60.13 -10.60 44.68
N VAL A 319 -60.79 -9.98 43.68
CA VAL A 319 -62.20 -9.58 43.81
C VAL A 319 -62.89 -9.68 42.44
N SER A 320 -64.03 -10.37 42.52
CA SER A 320 -65.09 -10.75 41.59
C SER A 320 -65.69 -9.71 40.61
N ALA A 321 -66.24 -10.29 39.52
CA ALA A 321 -67.52 -10.00 38.86
C ALA A 321 -67.66 -8.77 37.95
N ASN A 322 -67.84 -8.98 36.63
CA ASN A 322 -69.16 -9.27 36.06
C ASN A 322 -69.14 -9.53 34.54
N ASP A 323 -70.10 -10.34 34.13
CA ASP A 323 -70.56 -10.66 32.78
C ASP A 323 -70.63 -9.48 31.79
N CYS A 324 -70.26 -9.74 30.53
CA CYS A 324 -71.25 -9.68 29.44
C CYS A 324 -70.79 -10.43 28.19
N LYS A 325 -71.68 -11.29 27.68
CA LYS A 325 -71.55 -12.09 26.47
C LYS A 325 -71.87 -11.27 25.21
N SER A 326 -71.27 -11.73 24.11
CA SER A 326 -71.85 -11.87 22.75
C SER A 326 -72.49 -10.65 22.08
N GLN A 327 -71.82 -10.12 21.04
CA GLN A 327 -72.17 -10.27 19.61
C GLN A 327 -71.15 -9.52 18.75
#